data_AF-A0A0W8D065-F1
#
_entry.id   AF-A0A0W8D065-F1
#
_cell.length_a   1.000
_cell.length_b   1.000
_cell.length_c   1.000
_cell.angle_alpha   90.00
_cell.angle_beta   90.00
_cell.angle_gamma   90.00
#
_symmetry.space_group_name_H-M   'P 1'
#
loop_
_entity.id
_entity.type
_entity.pdbx_description
1 polymer ?
#
loop_
_entity_poly.entity_id
_entity_poly.type
_entity_poly.pdbx_seq_one_letter_code
_entity_poly.pdbx_strand_id
1 'polypeptide(L)'
;MKARLVANAAIVNYPNLESGLVKLQRGEALTAAEKVACSQFRLRDADKSVEAVEEQHDLIVKEAFKRRKVAKLAAYEDVAFIPPTSNECERFFSSVKLVYTDLRKRMEPEKLEKVMCLLYNKELWDVQVVDDVRRSNAN
;
A
#
# COMPACT_ATOMS: atom_id res chain seq x y z
N MET A 1 -22.87 -4.20 -10.78
CA MET A 1 -21.77 -4.11 -9.77
C MET A 1 -20.47 -3.51 -10.30
N LYS A 2 -20.03 -3.76 -11.54
CA LYS A 2 -18.71 -3.29 -12.05
C LYS A 2 -18.48 -1.77 -12.00
N ALA A 3 -19.53 -0.94 -12.08
CA ALA A 3 -19.40 0.52 -12.05
C ALA A 3 -18.96 1.10 -10.70
N ARG A 4 -19.02 0.33 -9.60
CA ARG A 4 -18.68 0.82 -8.24
C ARG A 4 -17.23 0.64 -7.84
N LEU A 5 -16.44 -0.14 -8.61
CA LEU A 5 -15.06 -0.51 -8.26
C LEU A 5 -14.05 -0.12 -9.35
N VAL A 6 -14.42 0.79 -10.25
CA VAL A 6 -13.51 1.36 -11.25
C VAL A 6 -12.63 2.44 -10.61
N ALA A 7 -11.51 2.76 -11.24
CA ALA A 7 -10.54 3.75 -10.74
C ALA A 7 -11.14 5.17 -10.54
N ASN A 8 -12.24 5.47 -11.23
CA ASN A 8 -12.97 6.74 -11.12
C ASN A 8 -14.36 6.55 -10.49
N ALA A 9 -14.56 5.48 -9.73
CA ALA A 9 -15.84 5.25 -9.07
C ALA A 9 -16.09 6.31 -7.98
N ALA A 10 -17.35 6.61 -7.70
CA ALA A 10 -17.74 7.60 -6.69
C ALA A 10 -17.23 7.29 -5.26
N ILE A 11 -16.75 6.06 -5.01
CA ILE A 11 -16.15 5.64 -3.74
C ILE A 11 -14.71 6.16 -3.56
N VAL A 12 -14.04 6.55 -4.64
CA VAL A 12 -12.69 7.12 -4.61
C VAL A 12 -12.78 8.54 -4.06
N ASN A 13 -12.37 8.72 -2.81
CA ASN A 13 -12.48 10.00 -2.11
C ASN A 13 -11.31 10.94 -2.44
N TYR A 14 -10.12 10.37 -2.66
CA TYR A 14 -8.90 11.14 -2.93
C TYR A 14 -8.21 10.65 -4.20
N PRO A 15 -8.70 11.01 -5.41
CA PRO A 15 -8.23 10.44 -6.67
C PRO A 15 -6.72 10.59 -6.89
N ASN A 16 -6.16 11.78 -6.62
CA ASN A 16 -4.72 12.04 -6.79
C ASN A 16 -3.84 11.35 -5.74
N LEU A 17 -4.38 11.09 -4.54
CA LEU A 17 -3.66 10.36 -3.50
C LEU A 17 -3.64 8.87 -3.83
N GLU A 18 -4.80 8.30 -4.16
CA GLU A 18 -4.94 6.88 -4.52
C GLU A 18 -4.13 6.56 -5.79
N SER A 19 -4.22 7.40 -6.83
CA SER A 19 -3.41 7.22 -8.04
C SER A 19 -1.91 7.40 -7.77
N GLY A 20 -1.55 8.35 -6.90
CA GLY A 20 -0.18 8.56 -6.44
C GLY A 20 0.39 7.36 -5.71
N LEU A 21 -0.37 6.75 -4.79
CA LEU A 21 0.01 5.54 -4.05
C LEU A 21 0.20 4.35 -4.99
N VAL A 22 -0.72 4.12 -5.92
CA VAL A 22 -0.57 3.08 -6.96
C VAL A 22 0.73 3.27 -7.75
N LYS A 23 1.05 4.51 -8.13
CA LYS A 23 2.27 4.83 -8.86
C LYS A 23 3.53 4.63 -8.02
N LEU A 24 3.51 5.00 -6.74
CA LEU A 24 4.60 4.74 -5.81
C LEU A 24 4.89 3.25 -5.69
N GLN A 25 3.87 2.43 -5.46
CA GLN A 25 4.01 0.97 -5.36
C GLN A 25 4.55 0.32 -6.66
N ARG A 26 4.21 0.89 -7.83
CA ARG A 26 4.70 0.42 -9.13
C ARG A 26 6.05 1.01 -9.55
N GLY A 27 6.56 1.98 -8.80
CA GLY A 27 7.76 2.75 -9.16
C GLY A 27 7.58 3.60 -10.42
N GLU A 28 6.37 4.12 -10.63
CA GLU A 28 6.02 5.04 -11.72
C GLU A 28 6.23 6.51 -11.31
N ALA A 29 6.30 7.40 -12.29
CA ALA A 29 6.50 8.83 -12.03
C ALA A 29 5.18 9.52 -11.62
N LEU A 30 5.22 10.29 -10.52
CA LEU A 30 4.09 11.09 -10.05
C LEU A 30 3.98 12.42 -10.82
N THR A 31 2.74 12.83 -11.09
CA THR A 31 2.38 14.17 -11.57
C THR A 31 2.52 15.22 -10.46
N ALA A 32 2.48 16.51 -10.82
CA ALA A 32 2.57 17.59 -9.82
C ALA A 32 1.46 17.50 -8.75
N ALA A 33 0.22 17.22 -9.15
CA ALA A 33 -0.91 17.06 -8.24
C ALA A 33 -0.75 15.85 -7.30
N GLU A 34 -0.27 14.72 -7.82
CA GLU A 34 -0.01 13.51 -7.03
C GLU A 34 1.15 13.72 -6.05
N LYS A 35 2.21 14.46 -6.44
CA LYS A 35 3.31 14.80 -5.53
C LYS A 35 2.84 15.65 -4.33
N VAL A 36 1.92 16.58 -4.57
CA VAL A 36 1.31 17.39 -3.50
C VAL A 36 0.47 16.50 -2.58
N ALA A 37 -0.34 15.60 -3.16
CA ALA A 37 -1.17 14.67 -2.39
C ALA A 37 -0.33 13.68 -1.57
N CYS A 38 0.74 13.11 -2.15
CA CYS A 38 1.64 12.15 -1.49
C CYS A 38 2.76 12.81 -0.67
N SER A 39 2.68 14.12 -0.41
CA SER A 39 3.73 14.88 0.29
C SER A 39 4.05 14.33 1.69
N GLN A 40 3.05 13.73 2.36
CA GLN A 40 3.22 13.10 3.69
C GLN A 40 4.17 11.89 3.67
N PHE A 41 4.27 11.20 2.54
CA PHE A 41 5.14 10.02 2.39
C PHE A 41 6.54 10.40 1.93
N ARG A 42 6.87 11.69 1.78
CA ARG A 42 8.16 12.12 1.26
C ARG A 42 9.23 12.03 2.36
N LEU A 43 10.33 11.35 2.07
CA LEU A 43 11.49 11.28 2.95
C LEU A 43 12.22 12.64 2.97
N ARG A 44 12.55 13.13 4.17
CA ARG A 44 13.17 14.46 4.36
C ARG A 44 14.54 14.61 3.70
N ASP A 45 15.26 13.51 3.50
CA ASP A 45 16.61 13.51 2.90
C ASP A 45 16.63 13.56 1.37
N ALA A 46 15.47 13.48 0.71
CA ALA A 46 15.36 13.51 -0.75
C ALA A 46 15.85 14.82 -1.37
N ASP A 47 15.81 15.93 -0.62
CA ASP A 47 16.16 17.27 -1.11
C ASP A 47 17.67 17.49 -1.32
N LYS A 48 18.55 16.65 -0.75
CA LYS A 48 20.02 16.80 -0.87
C LYS A 48 20.63 16.17 -2.13
N SER A 49 19.86 15.38 -2.87
CA SER A 49 20.39 14.55 -3.98
C SER A 49 20.26 15.17 -5.38
N VAL A 50 19.60 16.33 -5.49
CA VAL A 50 19.19 16.92 -6.77
C VAL A 50 20.29 17.78 -7.43
N GLU A 51 21.28 18.25 -6.67
CA GLU A 51 22.24 19.27 -7.14
C GLU A 51 23.45 18.71 -7.91
N ALA A 52 23.65 17.39 -8.01
CA ALA A 52 24.95 16.82 -8.41
C ALA A 52 25.03 16.10 -9.78
N VAL A 53 24.01 16.13 -10.64
CA VAL A 53 23.89 15.16 -11.77
C VAL A 53 23.89 15.80 -13.18
N GLU A 54 24.35 17.03 -13.36
CA GLU A 54 24.20 17.72 -14.67
C GLU A 54 25.22 17.34 -15.76
N GLU A 55 26.31 16.62 -15.47
CA GLU A 55 27.33 16.29 -16.49
C GLU A 55 27.52 14.79 -16.68
N GLN A 56 26.91 14.25 -17.74
CA GLN A 56 27.54 13.39 -18.76
C GLN A 56 26.43 12.63 -19.52
N HIS A 57 26.51 12.66 -20.85
CA HIS A 57 25.55 12.15 -21.84
C HIS A 57 26.42 11.24 -22.74
N ASP A 58 26.26 9.94 -22.95
CA ASP A 58 25.11 9.25 -23.56
C ASP A 58 25.03 7.73 -23.25
N LEU A 59 26.01 7.14 -22.55
CA LEU A 59 25.84 5.81 -21.89
C LEU A 59 25.03 5.93 -20.59
N ILE A 60 24.99 7.15 -20.07
CA ILE A 60 24.31 7.57 -18.86
C ILE A 60 22.82 7.56 -19.05
N VAL A 61 22.26 7.65 -20.26
CA VAL A 61 20.81 7.76 -20.43
C VAL A 61 20.10 6.52 -19.85
N LYS A 62 20.56 5.29 -20.17
CA LYS A 62 19.95 4.05 -19.65
C LYS A 62 20.19 3.85 -18.16
N GLU A 63 21.41 4.13 -17.69
CA GLU A 63 21.74 4.02 -16.27
C GLU A 63 21.05 5.12 -15.45
N ALA A 64 20.91 6.32 -15.99
CA ALA A 64 20.15 7.44 -15.44
C ALA A 64 18.66 7.14 -15.47
N PHE A 65 18.09 6.44 -16.44
CA PHE A 65 16.69 6.00 -16.37
C PHE A 65 16.50 4.98 -15.23
N LYS A 66 17.44 4.04 -15.06
CA LYS A 66 17.41 3.06 -13.96
C LYS A 66 17.61 3.73 -12.60
N ARG A 67 18.63 4.59 -12.46
CA ARG A 67 18.91 5.42 -11.29
C ARG A 67 17.78 6.42 -11.01
N ARG A 68 17.13 6.99 -12.02
CA ARG A 68 15.97 7.89 -11.87
C ARG A 68 14.73 7.14 -11.42
N LYS A 69 14.54 5.88 -11.84
CA LYS A 69 13.45 5.03 -11.32
C LYS A 69 13.70 4.67 -9.84
N VAL A 70 14.93 4.33 -9.49
CA VAL A 70 15.33 3.97 -8.11
C VAL A 70 15.41 5.19 -7.19
N ALA A 71 15.91 6.33 -7.65
CA ALA A 71 16.04 7.56 -6.87
C ALA A 71 14.70 8.28 -6.66
N LYS A 72 13.76 8.19 -7.63
CA LYS A 72 12.38 8.66 -7.42
C LYS A 72 11.64 7.84 -6.38
N LEU A 73 11.95 6.54 -6.26
CA LEU A 73 11.48 5.69 -5.16
C LEU A 73 12.18 6.04 -3.84
N ALA A 74 13.48 6.36 -3.85
CA ALA A 74 14.23 6.78 -2.66
C ALA A 74 13.76 8.12 -2.05
N ALA A 75 12.91 8.88 -2.75
CA ALA A 75 12.34 10.12 -2.24
C ALA A 75 11.09 9.91 -1.37
N TYR A 76 10.52 8.71 -1.36
CA TYR A 76 9.29 8.39 -0.65
C TYR A 76 9.48 7.16 0.24
N GLU A 77 8.73 7.10 1.34
CA GLU A 77 8.67 5.94 2.22
C GLU A 77 8.08 4.73 1.49
N ASP A 78 8.41 3.53 1.95
CA ASP A 78 7.83 2.32 1.40
C ASP A 78 6.34 2.25 1.74
N VAL A 79 5.49 2.41 0.72
CA VAL A 79 4.03 2.36 0.83
C VAL A 79 3.45 1.03 0.37
N ALA A 80 4.27 -0.02 0.21
CA ALA A 80 3.80 -1.33 -0.26
C ALA A 80 2.72 -1.97 0.62
N PHE A 81 2.72 -1.66 1.92
CA PHE A 81 1.74 -2.18 2.88
C PHE A 81 0.41 -1.41 2.90
N ILE A 82 0.35 -0.21 2.29
CA ILE A 82 -0.84 0.63 2.28
C ILE A 82 -1.77 0.15 1.16
N PRO A 83 -3.05 -0.14 1.40
CA PRO A 83 -3.98 -0.44 0.33
C PRO A 83 -4.05 0.73 -0.67
N PRO A 84 -3.70 0.54 -1.95
CA PRO A 84 -3.57 1.62 -2.91
C PRO A 84 -4.87 2.36 -3.24
N THR A 85 -6.03 1.72 -3.05
CA THR A 85 -7.32 2.29 -3.45
C THR A 85 -8.43 2.00 -2.45
N SER A 86 -9.38 2.92 -2.34
CA SER A 86 -10.60 2.78 -1.51
C SER A 86 -11.44 1.54 -1.90
N ASN A 87 -11.31 1.07 -3.14
CA ASN A 87 -11.95 -0.14 -3.63
C ASN A 87 -11.47 -1.41 -2.90
N GLU A 88 -10.20 -1.46 -2.49
CA GLU A 88 -9.68 -2.61 -1.72
C GLU A 88 -10.23 -2.61 -0.29
N CYS A 89 -10.33 -1.44 0.33
CA CYS A 89 -10.99 -1.28 1.62
C CYS A 89 -12.47 -1.70 1.55
N GLU A 90 -13.20 -1.33 0.49
CA GLU A 90 -14.60 -1.75 0.30
C GLU A 90 -14.73 -3.27 0.13
N ARG A 91 -13.80 -3.92 -0.59
CA ARG A 91 -13.75 -5.38 -0.72
C ARG A 91 -13.49 -6.04 0.64
N PHE A 92 -12.60 -5.46 1.43
CA PHE A 92 -12.34 -5.90 2.79
C PHE A 92 -13.60 -5.81 3.64
N PHE A 93 -14.24 -4.64 3.74
CA PHE A 93 -15.45 -4.46 4.56
C PHE A 93 -16.67 -5.24 4.05
N SER A 94 -16.76 -5.49 2.74
CA SER A 94 -17.75 -6.43 2.19
C SER A 94 -17.54 -7.85 2.72
N SER A 95 -16.28 -8.28 2.85
CA SER A 95 -15.92 -9.58 3.43
C SER A 95 -16.17 -9.61 4.94
N VAL A 96 -15.84 -8.53 5.66
CA VAL A 96 -16.17 -8.36 7.08
C VAL A 96 -17.67 -8.54 7.30
N LYS A 97 -18.51 -7.92 6.46
CA LYS A 97 -19.97 -8.04 6.54
C LYS A 97 -20.46 -9.48 6.38
N LEU A 98 -19.79 -10.29 5.54
CA LEU A 98 -20.12 -11.70 5.37
C LEU A 98 -19.69 -12.56 6.57
N VAL A 99 -18.55 -12.23 7.19
CA VAL A 99 -18.09 -12.90 8.42
C VAL A 99 -18.98 -12.50 9.60
N TYR A 100 -19.41 -11.23 9.65
CA TYR A 100 -20.30 -10.68 10.67
C TYR A 100 -21.79 -10.89 10.32
N THR A 101 -22.18 -12.15 10.17
CA THR A 101 -23.57 -12.57 9.92
C THR A 101 -24.35 -12.80 11.22
N ASP A 102 -25.68 -12.85 11.16
CA ASP A 102 -26.58 -12.95 12.33
C ASP A 102 -26.22 -14.09 13.30
N LEU A 103 -25.83 -15.26 12.76
CA LEU A 103 -25.41 -16.42 13.56
C LEU A 103 -24.06 -16.21 14.26
N ARG A 104 -23.26 -15.25 13.80
CA ARG A 104 -21.92 -14.91 14.34
C ARG A 104 -21.91 -13.53 15.01
N LYS A 105 -23.05 -12.84 15.14
CA LYS A 105 -23.16 -11.53 15.83
C LYS A 105 -22.80 -11.56 17.32
N ARG A 106 -22.74 -12.76 17.93
CA ARG A 106 -22.19 -12.96 19.28
C ARG A 106 -20.67 -12.82 19.35
N MET A 107 -19.98 -12.71 18.20
CA MET A 107 -18.55 -12.42 18.14
C MET A 107 -18.31 -10.98 18.56
N GLU A 108 -17.46 -10.80 19.57
CA GLU A 108 -17.02 -9.48 20.00
C GLU A 108 -16.23 -8.78 18.88
N PRO A 109 -16.30 -7.44 18.78
CA PRO A 109 -15.58 -6.67 17.75
C PRO A 109 -14.08 -6.99 17.72
N GLU A 110 -13.44 -7.11 18.88
CA GLU A 110 -12.01 -7.45 18.99
C GLU A 110 -11.69 -8.83 18.38
N LYS A 111 -12.59 -9.80 18.54
CA LYS A 111 -12.45 -11.13 17.95
C LYS A 111 -12.64 -11.08 16.43
N LEU A 112 -13.59 -10.27 15.96
CA LEU A 112 -13.80 -10.05 14.53
C LEU A 112 -12.56 -9.44 13.88
N GLU A 113 -11.96 -8.41 14.50
CA GLU A 113 -10.73 -7.79 14.02
C GLU A 113 -9.60 -8.82 13.91
N LYS A 114 -9.37 -9.63 14.95
CA LYS A 114 -8.36 -10.70 14.93
C LYS A 114 -8.59 -11.70 13.79
N VAL A 115 -9.83 -12.17 13.61
CA VAL A 115 -10.19 -13.12 12.55
C VAL A 115 -9.95 -12.50 11.17
N MET A 116 -10.35 -11.25 10.96
CA MET A 116 -10.19 -10.56 9.69
C MET A 116 -8.73 -10.25 9.37
N CYS A 117 -7.92 -9.87 10.38
CA CYS A 117 -6.48 -9.69 10.23
C CYS A 117 -5.79 -10.97 9.79
N LEU A 118 -6.11 -12.11 10.40
CA LEU A 118 -5.56 -13.40 10.01
C LEU A 118 -6.00 -13.79 8.59
N LEU A 119 -7.29 -13.61 8.26
CA LEU A 119 -7.83 -13.95 6.95
C LEU A 119 -7.16 -13.15 5.82
N TYR A 120 -6.98 -11.84 6.01
CA TYR A 120 -6.42 -10.97 4.99
C TYR A 120 -4.91 -11.18 4.83
N ASN A 121 -4.20 -11.46 5.93
CA ASN A 121 -2.76 -11.69 5.93
C ASN A 121 -2.40 -13.18 5.85
N LYS A 122 -3.26 -14.03 5.27
CA LYS A 122 -3.07 -15.50 5.18
C LYS A 122 -1.74 -15.93 4.53
N GLU A 123 -1.10 -15.05 3.76
CA GLU A 123 0.19 -15.31 3.11
C GLU A 123 1.38 -15.08 4.04
N LEU A 124 1.17 -14.37 5.16
CA LEU A 124 2.19 -14.03 6.14
C LEU A 124 2.29 -15.02 7.30
N TRP A 125 1.42 -16.03 7.35
CA TRP A 125 1.43 -17.05 8.40
C TRP A 125 1.02 -18.40 7.85
N ASP A 126 1.59 -19.45 8.43
CA ASP A 126 1.23 -20.83 8.17
C ASP A 126 1.02 -21.59 9.49
N VAL A 127 0.73 -22.89 9.37
CA VAL A 127 0.51 -23.75 10.54
C VAL A 127 1.75 -23.83 11.43
N GLN A 128 2.96 -23.74 10.85
CA GLN A 128 4.21 -23.81 11.60
C GLN A 128 4.40 -22.55 12.47
N VAL A 129 4.17 -21.36 11.89
CA VAL A 129 4.22 -20.09 12.64
C VAL A 129 3.25 -20.10 13.82
N VAL A 130 2.03 -20.63 13.61
CA VAL A 130 1.02 -20.71 14.68
C VAL A 130 1.45 -21.71 15.76
N ASP A 131 2.01 -22.86 15.37
CA ASP A 131 2.49 -23.87 16.31
C ASP A 131 3.66 -23.35 17.16
N ASP A 132 4.58 -22.59 16.56
CA ASP A 132 5.71 -22.00 17.26
C ASP A 132 5.26 -20.95 18.27
N VAL A 133 4.31 -20.07 17.90
CA VAL A 133 3.70 -19.11 18.84
C VAL A 133 2.95 -19.81 19.96
N ARG A 134 2.28 -20.93 19.66
CA ARG A 134 1.58 -21.72 20.69
C ARG A 134 2.56 -22.32 21.68
N ARG A 135 3.71 -22.81 21.23
CA ARG A 135 4.78 -23.36 22.08
C ARG A 135 5.45 -22.27 22.92
N SER A 136 5.71 -21.10 22.35
CA SER A 136 6.32 -20.00 23.10
C SER A 136 5.44 -19.48 24.23
N ASN A 137 4.12 -19.50 24.04
CA ASN A 137 3.15 -19.03 25.05
C ASN A 137 2.84 -20.08 26.14
N ALA A 138 3.35 -21.30 26.00
CA ALA A 138 3.16 -22.38 26.97
C ALA A 138 4.33 -22.53 27.96
N ASN A 139 5.44 -21.83 27.73
CA ASN A 139 6.58 -21.68 28.64
C ASN A 139 6.48 -20.35 29.40
#